data_AF-A0A0A6PEH9-F1
#
_entry.id   AF-A0A0A6PEH9-F1
#
_cell.length_a   1.000
_cell.length_b   1.000
_cell.length_c   1.000
_cell.angle_alpha   90.00
_cell.angle_beta   90.00
_cell.angle_gamma   90.00
#
_symmetry.space_group_name_H-M   'P 1'
#
loop_
_entity.id
_entity.type
_entity.pdbx_description
1 polymer ?
#
loop_
_entity_poly.entity_id
_entity_poly.type
_entity_poly.pdbx_seq_one_letter_code
_entity_poly.pdbx_strand_id
1 'polypeptide(L)'
;MMREMFVGGRLKQTEIPSKLTPDEGLETVYRYADFYEIEITEESALVINQLTQSDPFYIASLLRSDWRERDFSTKAGVIKTLDYEVRNRKGELFGTWSEYIYSTIEAVNDRYAKQILLFLSRKREKECTRKEISDHLQGKLLERELEKKLNALEAGDLITQGSSNFRYRGIPDDILDLIFRSLYEEEIHGKIPDVAAELTASISSSLKYGAFVQNGTNVKGLLRKSI
;
A
#
# COMPACT_ATOMS: atom_id res chain seq x y z
N MET A 1 15.37 -17.71 7.89
CA MET A 1 15.52 -19.12 7.44
C MET A 1 16.15 -19.24 6.04
N MET A 2 15.63 -18.60 4.98
CA MET A 2 16.22 -18.69 3.62
C MET A 2 17.64 -18.09 3.48
N ARG A 3 17.95 -16.95 4.13
CA ARG A 3 19.28 -16.29 4.03
C ARG A 3 20.45 -17.11 4.60
N GLU A 4 20.19 -18.04 5.51
CA GLU A 4 21.24 -18.88 6.12
C GLU A 4 21.55 -20.14 5.31
N MET A 5 20.64 -20.56 4.42
CA MET A 5 20.74 -21.83 3.68
C MET A 5 21.42 -21.68 2.31
N PHE A 6 21.58 -20.45 1.80
CA PHE A 6 22.09 -20.22 0.44
C PHE A 6 23.36 -19.35 0.46
N VAL A 7 24.51 -20.01 0.40
CA VAL A 7 25.81 -19.35 0.23
C VAL A 7 26.00 -19.02 -1.25
N GLY A 8 25.87 -17.73 -1.59
CA GLY A 8 26.48 -17.09 -2.77
C GLY A 8 25.95 -17.47 -4.16
N GLY A 9 25.29 -16.51 -4.82
CA GLY A 9 25.40 -16.23 -6.27
C GLY A 9 24.94 -17.25 -7.31
N ARG A 10 24.43 -18.43 -6.90
CA ARG A 10 24.06 -19.51 -7.85
C ARG A 10 22.57 -19.59 -8.17
N LEU A 11 21.76 -18.68 -7.65
CA LEU A 11 20.32 -18.66 -7.86
C LEU A 11 19.93 -17.39 -8.61
N LYS A 12 19.14 -17.56 -9.67
CA LYS A 12 18.45 -16.46 -10.34
C LYS A 12 17.26 -16.08 -9.46
N GLN A 13 17.22 -14.82 -9.01
CA GLN A 13 15.99 -14.26 -8.47
C GLN A 13 15.07 -13.93 -9.64
N THR A 14 13.89 -14.54 -9.64
CA THR A 14 12.80 -14.14 -10.53
C THR A 14 11.78 -13.44 -9.68
N GLU A 15 11.65 -12.14 -9.88
CA GLU A 15 10.61 -11.35 -9.25
C GLU A 15 9.25 -11.77 -9.84
N ILE A 16 8.32 -12.06 -8.95
CA ILE A 16 6.92 -12.29 -9.29
C ILE A 16 6.17 -11.12 -8.66
N PRO A 17 5.61 -10.20 -9.46
CA PRO A 17 4.82 -9.10 -8.92
C PRO A 17 3.68 -9.65 -8.07
N SER A 18 3.47 -9.07 -6.89
CA SER A 18 2.32 -9.38 -6.04
C SER A 18 1.01 -8.82 -6.61
N LYS A 19 1.11 -7.79 -7.46
CA LYS A 19 -0.01 -7.07 -8.06
C LYS A 19 -0.19 -7.44 -9.52
N LEU A 20 -1.45 -7.48 -9.95
CA LEU A 20 -1.82 -7.69 -11.34
C LEU A 20 -1.51 -6.45 -12.17
N THR A 21 -1.47 -6.60 -13.50
CA THR A 21 -1.53 -5.42 -14.38
C THR A 21 -2.86 -4.68 -14.19
N PRO A 22 -2.94 -3.38 -14.53
CA PRO A 22 -4.19 -2.63 -14.41
C PRO A 22 -5.38 -3.28 -15.13
N ASP A 23 -5.17 -3.87 -16.30
CA ASP A 23 -6.22 -4.54 -17.08
C ASP A 23 -6.66 -5.86 -16.43
N GLU A 24 -5.70 -6.67 -15.95
CA GLU A 24 -5.99 -7.91 -15.22
C GLU A 24 -6.66 -7.63 -13.87
N GLY A 25 -6.26 -6.56 -13.19
CA GLY A 25 -6.89 -6.10 -11.95
C GLY A 25 -8.33 -5.67 -12.18
N LEU A 26 -8.62 -4.92 -13.26
CA LEU A 26 -9.98 -4.52 -13.61
C LEU A 26 -10.86 -5.72 -13.96
N GLU A 27 -10.34 -6.66 -14.75
CA GLU A 27 -11.01 -7.94 -15.03
C GLU A 27 -11.29 -8.72 -13.73
N THR A 28 -10.33 -8.71 -12.80
CA THR A 28 -10.49 -9.37 -11.49
C THR A 28 -11.61 -8.74 -10.67
N VAL A 29 -11.75 -7.40 -10.68
CA VAL A 29 -12.87 -6.71 -10.03
C VAL A 29 -14.20 -7.22 -10.58
N TYR A 30 -14.38 -7.28 -11.89
CA TYR A 30 -15.62 -7.77 -12.49
C TYR A 30 -15.88 -9.24 -12.18
N ARG A 31 -14.85 -10.10 -12.26
CA ARG A 31 -15.00 -11.53 -11.95
C ARG A 31 -15.39 -11.79 -10.50
N TYR A 32 -14.79 -11.06 -9.56
CA TYR A 32 -15.14 -11.19 -8.15
C TYR A 32 -16.52 -10.61 -7.87
N ALA A 33 -16.87 -9.47 -8.48
CA ALA A 33 -18.20 -8.90 -8.36
C ALA A 33 -19.29 -9.87 -8.87
N ASP A 34 -19.08 -10.49 -10.03
CA ASP A 34 -19.98 -11.52 -10.58
C ASP A 34 -20.10 -12.73 -9.64
N PHE A 35 -18.96 -13.26 -9.15
CA PHE A 35 -18.94 -14.39 -8.23
C PHE A 35 -19.66 -14.12 -6.91
N TYR A 36 -19.55 -12.90 -6.37
CA TYR A 36 -20.22 -12.49 -5.12
C TYR A 36 -21.62 -11.91 -5.34
N GLU A 37 -22.12 -11.89 -6.59
CA GLU A 37 -23.42 -11.31 -6.97
C GLU A 37 -23.56 -9.84 -6.54
N ILE A 38 -22.49 -9.06 -6.73
CA ILE A 38 -22.42 -7.64 -6.38
C ILE A 38 -22.62 -6.79 -7.64
N GLU A 39 -23.64 -5.94 -7.63
CA GLU A 39 -23.79 -4.91 -8.66
C GLU A 39 -22.71 -3.85 -8.52
N ILE A 40 -22.00 -3.60 -9.62
CA ILE A 40 -20.94 -2.59 -9.69
C ILE A 40 -21.07 -1.76 -10.97
N THR A 41 -20.83 -0.46 -10.86
CA THR A 41 -20.75 0.44 -12.01
C THR A 41 -19.35 0.47 -12.60
N GLU A 42 -19.21 0.83 -13.88
CA GLU A 42 -17.89 0.96 -14.53
C GLU A 42 -16.97 1.94 -13.77
N GLU A 43 -17.52 3.07 -13.31
CA GLU A 43 -16.78 4.04 -12.49
C GLU A 43 -16.29 3.40 -11.19
N SER A 44 -17.15 2.67 -10.47
CA SER A 44 -16.77 2.01 -9.22
C SER A 44 -15.74 0.91 -9.46
N ALA A 45 -15.83 0.15 -10.55
CA ALA A 45 -14.84 -0.88 -10.89
C ALA A 45 -13.45 -0.29 -11.12
N LEU A 46 -13.37 0.83 -11.85
CA LEU A 46 -12.13 1.59 -12.05
C LEU A 46 -11.57 2.13 -10.73
N VAL A 47 -12.44 2.68 -9.87
CA VAL A 47 -12.04 3.20 -8.55
C VAL A 47 -11.53 2.08 -7.65
N ILE A 48 -12.22 0.93 -7.59
CA ILE A 48 -11.75 -0.24 -6.83
C ILE A 48 -10.36 -0.63 -7.32
N ASN A 49 -10.21 -0.91 -8.61
CA ASN A 49 -8.95 -1.37 -9.17
C ASN A 49 -7.79 -0.40 -8.90
N GLN A 50 -8.07 0.92 -9.00
CA GLN A 50 -7.08 1.94 -8.69
C GLN A 50 -6.71 1.94 -7.20
N LEU A 51 -7.69 2.00 -6.30
CA LEU A 51 -7.45 2.13 -4.86
C LEU A 51 -6.79 0.88 -4.27
N THR A 52 -7.12 -0.30 -4.80
CA THR A 52 -6.51 -1.58 -4.43
C THR A 52 -5.20 -1.83 -5.18
N GLN A 53 -4.78 -0.93 -6.07
CA GLN A 53 -3.56 -1.05 -6.88
C GLN A 53 -3.48 -2.39 -7.64
N SER A 54 -4.63 -2.88 -8.12
CA SER A 54 -4.72 -4.18 -8.81
C SER A 54 -4.23 -5.37 -7.97
N ASP A 55 -4.20 -5.23 -6.64
CA ASP A 55 -3.90 -6.33 -5.73
C ASP A 55 -5.13 -7.23 -5.57
N PRO A 56 -5.05 -8.52 -5.97
CA PRO A 56 -6.20 -9.42 -5.95
C PRO A 56 -6.71 -9.70 -4.54
N PHE A 57 -5.83 -9.71 -3.52
CA PHE A 57 -6.25 -9.88 -2.13
C PHE A 57 -7.01 -8.65 -1.64
N TYR A 58 -6.58 -7.43 -2.01
CA TYR A 58 -7.29 -6.21 -1.65
C TYR A 58 -8.63 -6.08 -2.35
N ILE A 59 -8.69 -6.42 -3.65
CA ILE A 59 -9.95 -6.46 -4.41
C ILE A 59 -10.93 -7.43 -3.75
N ALA A 60 -10.49 -8.65 -3.44
CA ALA A 60 -11.33 -9.66 -2.80
C ALA A 60 -11.83 -9.17 -1.43
N SER A 61 -10.94 -8.68 -0.57
CA SER A 61 -11.26 -8.23 0.79
C SER A 61 -12.23 -7.06 0.79
N LEU A 62 -12.07 -6.11 -0.14
CA LEU A 62 -13.01 -5.00 -0.28
C LEU A 62 -14.40 -5.48 -0.70
N LEU A 63 -14.50 -6.31 -1.75
CA LEU A 63 -15.79 -6.78 -2.27
C LEU A 63 -16.54 -7.67 -1.27
N ARG A 64 -15.83 -8.45 -0.46
CA ARG A 64 -16.43 -9.29 0.59
C ARG A 64 -16.52 -8.63 1.96
N SER A 65 -16.22 -7.33 2.08
CA SER A 65 -16.27 -6.58 3.34
C SER A 65 -17.58 -6.83 4.10
N ASP A 66 -17.51 -7.21 5.38
CA ASP A 66 -18.69 -7.45 6.21
C ASP A 66 -19.42 -6.16 6.66
N TRP A 67 -19.02 -5.00 6.14
CA TRP A 67 -19.66 -3.74 6.48
C TRP A 67 -21.06 -3.65 5.87
N ARG A 68 -22.07 -3.51 6.73
CA ARG A 68 -23.48 -3.50 6.33
C ARG A 68 -23.88 -2.33 5.41
N GLU A 69 -23.13 -1.23 5.46
CA GLU A 69 -23.38 -0.03 4.65
C GLU A 69 -22.50 0.02 3.39
N ARG A 70 -21.83 -1.08 3.04
CA ARG A 70 -21.05 -1.16 1.80
C ARG A 70 -21.93 -0.86 0.59
N ASP A 71 -21.40 -0.04 -0.31
CA ASP A 71 -22.08 0.38 -1.53
C ASP A 71 -21.06 0.45 -2.68
N PHE A 72 -21.25 -0.37 -3.71
CA PHE A 72 -20.41 -0.41 -4.90
C PHE A 72 -21.10 0.21 -6.13
N SER A 73 -22.27 0.82 -5.95
CA SER A 73 -22.96 1.57 -7.01
C SER A 73 -22.36 2.96 -7.20
N THR A 74 -21.68 3.50 -6.19
CA THR A 74 -21.08 4.84 -6.22
C THR A 74 -19.61 4.85 -5.80
N LYS A 75 -18.82 5.75 -6.39
CA LYS A 75 -17.44 6.04 -5.97
C LYS A 75 -17.33 6.34 -4.46
N ALA A 76 -18.29 7.10 -3.91
CA ALA A 76 -18.28 7.47 -2.50
C ALA A 76 -18.51 6.24 -1.60
N GLY A 77 -19.38 5.31 -2.01
CA GLY A 77 -19.60 4.04 -1.32
C GLY A 77 -18.34 3.16 -1.31
N VAL A 78 -17.62 3.08 -2.44
CA VAL A 78 -16.33 2.37 -2.52
C VAL A 78 -15.32 2.94 -1.51
N ILE A 79 -15.14 4.26 -1.49
CA ILE A 79 -14.20 4.93 -0.60
C ILE A 79 -14.56 4.68 0.87
N LYS A 80 -15.84 4.79 1.24
CA LYS A 80 -16.29 4.54 2.61
C LYS A 80 -16.09 3.08 3.03
N THR A 81 -16.30 2.15 2.10
CA THR A 81 -16.10 0.72 2.37
C THR A 81 -14.62 0.43 2.61
N LEU A 82 -13.73 0.99 1.79
CA LEU A 82 -12.29 0.83 1.99
C LEU A 82 -11.80 1.54 3.26
N ASP A 83 -12.34 2.72 3.57
CA ASP A 83 -12.08 3.44 4.82
C ASP A 83 -12.46 2.59 6.06
N TYR A 84 -13.61 1.90 6.01
CA TYR A 84 -13.98 0.93 7.03
C TYR A 84 -12.97 -0.22 7.11
N GLU A 85 -12.62 -0.84 5.98
CA GLU A 85 -11.68 -1.97 5.94
C GLU A 85 -10.29 -1.61 6.47
N VAL A 86 -9.86 -0.36 6.29
CA VAL A 86 -8.55 0.16 6.74
C VAL A 86 -8.52 0.56 8.20
N ARG A 87 -9.65 0.98 8.79
CA ARG A 87 -9.67 1.54 10.16
C ARG A 87 -10.39 0.68 11.19
N ASN A 88 -11.27 -0.21 10.75
CA ASN A 88 -12.09 -0.99 11.66
C ASN A 88 -11.41 -2.31 12.02
N ARG A 89 -11.34 -2.66 13.32
CA ARG A 89 -10.79 -3.94 13.79
C ARG A 89 -11.52 -5.19 13.27
N LYS A 90 -12.75 -5.02 12.77
CA LYS A 90 -13.53 -6.07 12.11
C LYS A 90 -13.36 -6.08 10.60
N GLY A 91 -12.68 -5.08 10.04
CA GLY A 91 -12.26 -5.08 8.64
C GLY A 91 -11.18 -6.14 8.45
N GLU A 92 -11.25 -6.84 7.34
CA GLU A 92 -10.32 -7.92 7.04
C GLU A 92 -8.94 -7.40 6.66
N LEU A 93 -8.88 -6.29 5.91
CA LEU A 93 -7.62 -5.63 5.59
C LEU A 93 -6.92 -5.18 6.88
N PHE A 94 -7.64 -4.50 7.77
CA PHE A 94 -7.10 -4.12 9.07
C PHE A 94 -6.62 -5.34 9.84
N GLY A 95 -7.45 -6.38 9.98
CA GLY A 95 -7.08 -7.57 10.76
C GLY A 95 -5.79 -8.20 10.26
N THR A 96 -5.73 -8.49 8.96
CA THR A 96 -4.59 -9.17 8.33
C THR A 96 -3.31 -8.33 8.43
N TRP A 97 -3.37 -7.06 8.05
CA TRP A 97 -2.19 -6.22 8.00
C TRP A 97 -1.75 -5.70 9.37
N SER A 98 -2.68 -5.50 10.31
CA SER A 98 -2.31 -5.10 11.66
C SER A 98 -1.51 -6.19 12.38
N GLU A 99 -1.85 -7.47 12.18
CA GLU A 99 -1.07 -8.61 12.70
C GLU A 99 0.34 -8.63 12.08
N TYR A 100 0.43 -8.46 10.77
CA TYR A 100 1.70 -8.39 10.05
C TYR A 100 2.58 -7.22 10.54
N ILE A 101 2.01 -6.01 10.62
CA ILE A 101 2.68 -4.81 11.12
C ILE A 101 3.16 -5.04 12.56
N TYR A 102 2.30 -5.56 13.43
CA TYR A 102 2.63 -5.81 14.83
C TYR A 102 3.82 -6.75 14.97
N SER A 103 3.83 -7.87 14.25
CA SER A 103 4.92 -8.85 14.30
C SER A 103 6.26 -8.25 13.89
N THR A 104 6.27 -7.39 12.87
CA THR A 104 7.49 -6.72 12.38
C THR A 104 7.95 -5.63 13.36
N ILE A 105 7.03 -4.85 13.92
CA ILE A 105 7.33 -3.80 14.90
C ILE A 105 7.91 -4.39 16.19
N GLU A 106 7.36 -5.50 16.68
CA GLU A 106 7.83 -6.20 17.87
C GLU A 106 9.31 -6.63 17.71
N ALA A 107 9.66 -7.22 16.57
CA ALA A 107 11.03 -7.63 16.24
C ALA A 107 12.04 -6.47 16.25
N VAL A 108 11.58 -5.22 16.06
CA VAL A 108 12.41 -4.03 15.89
C VAL A 108 12.49 -3.16 17.16
N ASN A 109 11.94 -3.61 18.29
CA ASN A 109 11.73 -2.82 19.50
C ASN A 109 10.72 -1.69 19.24
N ASP A 110 9.45 -2.04 19.45
CA ASP A 110 8.21 -1.27 19.29
C ASP A 110 8.39 0.25 19.15
N ARG A 111 8.96 0.90 20.17
CA ARG A 111 9.16 2.35 20.23
C ARG A 111 9.92 2.92 19.03
N TYR A 112 11.05 2.32 18.65
CA TYR A 112 11.89 2.85 17.57
C TYR A 112 11.33 2.53 16.20
N ALA A 113 10.70 1.36 16.05
CA ALA A 113 10.07 0.95 14.81
C ALA A 113 9.00 1.97 14.38
N LYS A 114 8.06 2.29 15.29
CA LYS A 114 6.99 3.25 15.03
C LYS A 114 7.52 4.64 14.68
N GLN A 115 8.55 5.13 15.39
CA GLN A 115 9.15 6.44 15.12
C GLN A 115 9.83 6.50 13.74
N ILE A 116 10.57 5.45 13.37
CA ILE A 116 11.21 5.38 12.05
C ILE A 116 10.15 5.35 10.94
N LEU A 117 9.14 4.50 11.09
CA LEU A 117 8.08 4.34 10.09
C LEU A 117 7.27 5.63 9.90
N LEU A 118 6.88 6.31 10.98
CA LEU A 118 6.19 7.61 10.88
C LEU A 118 7.07 8.72 10.31
N PHE A 119 8.38 8.70 10.60
CA PHE A 119 9.30 9.65 9.99
C PHE A 119 9.34 9.48 8.47
N LEU A 120 9.40 8.24 8.00
CA LEU A 120 9.46 7.91 6.59
C LEU A 120 8.11 8.10 5.88
N SER A 121 6.98 7.81 6.54
CA SER A 121 5.64 7.94 5.93
C SER A 121 5.30 9.38 5.53
N ARG A 122 5.77 10.39 6.28
CA ARG A 122 5.55 11.82 5.98
C ARG A 122 5.98 12.24 4.58
N LYS A 123 7.05 11.61 4.07
CA LYS A 123 7.55 11.77 2.70
C LYS A 123 7.91 10.40 2.16
N ARG A 124 6.92 9.53 2.10
CA ARG A 124 7.04 8.10 1.81
C ARG A 124 7.96 7.78 0.62
N GLU A 125 7.82 8.53 -0.47
CA GLU A 125 8.62 8.35 -1.69
C GLU A 125 10.04 8.93 -1.63
N LYS A 126 10.32 9.83 -0.66
CA LYS A 126 11.64 10.46 -0.52
C LYS A 126 12.61 9.49 0.12
N GLU A 127 13.77 9.31 -0.52
CA GLU A 127 14.88 8.61 0.11
C GLU A 127 15.46 9.42 1.28
N CYS A 128 15.53 8.79 2.45
CA CYS A 128 16.17 9.28 3.64
C CYS A 128 17.41 8.46 3.96
N THR A 129 18.48 9.14 4.33
CA THR A 129 19.72 8.50 4.78
C THR A 129 19.58 7.96 6.19
N ARG A 130 20.36 6.93 6.53
CA ARG A 130 20.50 6.44 7.91
C ARG A 130 20.84 7.57 8.90
N LYS A 131 21.61 8.56 8.46
CA LYS A 131 21.93 9.75 9.26
C LYS A 131 20.69 10.60 9.55
N GLU A 132 19.90 10.94 8.53
CA GLU A 132 18.64 11.69 8.71
C GLU A 132 17.68 10.96 9.67
N ILE A 133 17.60 9.63 9.56
CA ILE A 133 16.79 8.81 10.49
C ILE A 133 17.37 8.86 11.91
N SER A 134 18.68 8.71 12.07
CA SER A 134 19.36 8.80 13.37
C SER A 134 19.16 10.16 14.04
N ASP A 135 19.26 11.24 13.26
CA ASP A 135 19.06 12.62 13.73
C ASP A 135 17.61 12.82 14.22
N HIS A 136 16.63 12.25 13.50
CA HIS A 136 15.23 12.23 13.94
C HIS A 136 15.06 11.50 15.28
N LEU A 137 15.77 10.38 15.47
CA LEU A 137 15.80 9.63 16.73
C LEU A 137 16.68 10.27 17.82
N GLN A 138 17.26 11.45 17.57
CA GLN A 138 18.15 12.17 18.49
C GLN A 138 19.41 11.36 18.85
N GLY A 139 19.92 10.52 17.94
CA GLY A 139 21.12 9.72 18.17
C GLY A 139 20.98 8.67 19.28
N LYS A 140 19.76 8.29 19.66
CA LYS A 140 19.48 7.32 20.74
C LYS A 140 19.89 5.88 20.43
N LEU A 141 20.30 5.60 19.20
CA LEU A 141 20.75 4.29 18.75
C LEU A 141 22.15 4.39 18.17
N LEU A 142 22.99 3.40 18.43
CA LEU A 142 24.26 3.25 17.74
C LEU A 142 24.01 2.92 16.26
N GLU A 143 24.91 3.32 15.38
CA GLU A 143 24.75 3.13 13.93
C GLU A 143 24.47 1.67 13.55
N ARG A 144 25.19 0.72 14.15
CA ARG A 144 25.01 -0.73 13.93
C ARG A 144 23.64 -1.22 14.42
N GLU A 145 23.10 -0.65 15.50
CA GLU A 145 21.78 -1.03 16.02
C GLU A 145 20.68 -0.48 15.12
N LEU A 146 20.82 0.76 14.66
CA LEU A 146 19.90 1.37 13.70
C LEU A 146 19.89 0.58 12.39
N GLU A 147 21.05 0.20 11.86
CA GLU A 147 21.14 -0.64 10.67
C GLU A 147 20.41 -1.98 10.83
N LYS A 148 20.61 -2.69 11.95
CA LYS A 148 19.89 -3.94 12.21
C LYS A 148 18.38 -3.75 12.24
N LYS A 149 17.91 -2.66 12.84
CA LYS A 149 16.48 -2.32 12.88
C LYS A 149 15.92 -2.00 11.51
N LEU A 150 16.64 -1.22 10.70
CA LEU A 150 16.24 -0.89 9.34
C LEU A 150 16.17 -2.16 8.46
N ASN A 151 17.17 -3.04 8.56
CA ASN A 151 17.16 -4.31 7.82
C ASN A 151 15.99 -5.22 8.21
N ALA A 152 15.55 -5.18 9.48
CA ALA A 152 14.40 -5.94 9.95
C ALA A 152 13.07 -5.33 9.47
N LEU A 153 12.94 -4.00 9.45
CA LEU A 153 11.78 -3.31 8.86
C LEU A 153 11.70 -3.57 7.35
N GLU A 154 12.84 -3.56 6.65
CA GLU A 154 12.92 -3.85 5.22
C GLU A 154 12.55 -5.32 4.94
N ALA A 155 13.06 -6.26 5.74
CA ALA A 155 12.73 -7.67 5.60
C ALA A 155 11.26 -7.99 5.90
N GLY A 156 10.57 -7.11 6.61
CA GLY A 156 9.12 -7.15 6.83
C GLY A 156 8.34 -6.21 5.92
N ASP A 157 8.91 -5.76 4.80
CA ASP A 157 8.26 -4.91 3.79
C ASP A 157 7.64 -3.59 4.31
N LEU A 158 8.02 -3.15 5.52
CA LEU A 158 7.52 -1.91 6.12
C LEU A 158 8.36 -0.70 5.73
N ILE A 159 9.51 -0.91 5.10
CA ILE A 159 10.30 0.13 4.41
C ILE A 159 10.91 -0.48 3.17
N THR A 160 11.36 0.36 2.24
CA THR A 160 12.16 -0.10 1.10
C THR A 160 13.55 0.48 1.12
N GLN A 161 14.54 -0.31 0.70
CA GLN A 161 15.87 0.19 0.42
C GLN A 161 15.83 1.10 -0.83
N GLY A 162 16.59 2.19 -0.77
CA GLY A 162 16.74 3.15 -1.86
C GLY A 162 17.95 2.85 -2.74
N SER A 163 18.44 3.89 -3.39
CA SER A 163 19.58 3.88 -4.33
C SER A 163 20.92 3.41 -3.74
N SER A 164 21.03 3.27 -2.42
CA SER A 164 22.21 2.70 -1.76
C SER A 164 21.84 2.02 -0.43
N ASN A 165 22.77 1.23 0.12
CA ASN A 165 22.62 0.58 1.44
C ASN A 165 22.45 1.58 2.60
N PHE A 166 22.61 2.88 2.34
CA PHE A 166 22.47 3.95 3.34
C PHE A 166 21.15 4.69 3.22
N ARG A 167 20.30 4.37 2.25
CA ARG A 167 19.09 5.12 1.91
C ARG A 167 17.86 4.23 2.00
N TYR A 168 16.79 4.79 2.55
CA TYR A 168 15.54 4.09 2.83
C TYR A 168 14.35 4.98 2.47
N ARG A 169 13.24 4.36 2.09
CA ARG A 169 11.94 5.00 1.83
C ARG A 169 10.87 4.40 2.75
N GLY A 170 9.71 5.02 2.81
CA GLY A 170 8.58 4.51 3.61
C GLY A 170 7.98 3.22 3.07
N ILE A 171 6.86 2.82 3.68
CA ILE A 171 6.05 1.68 3.24
C ILE A 171 5.64 1.91 1.78
N PRO A 172 5.96 1.02 0.83
CA PRO A 172 5.65 1.23 -0.58
C PRO A 172 4.17 1.03 -0.90
N ASP A 173 3.45 0.27 -0.07
CA ASP A 173 2.04 -0.06 -0.26
C ASP A 173 1.11 0.99 0.38
N ASP A 174 0.16 1.53 -0.39
CA ASP A 174 -0.73 2.61 0.07
C ASP A 174 -1.66 2.16 1.20
N ILE A 175 -2.25 0.98 1.07
CA ILE A 175 -3.21 0.46 2.04
C ILE A 175 -2.48 0.11 3.33
N LEU A 176 -1.31 -0.53 3.23
CA LEU A 176 -0.49 -0.85 4.38
C LEU A 176 -0.02 0.40 5.14
N ASP A 177 0.39 1.46 4.42
CA ASP A 177 0.74 2.75 5.02
C ASP A 177 -0.44 3.40 5.74
N LEU A 178 -1.64 3.38 5.13
CA LEU A 178 -2.85 3.92 5.74
C LEU A 178 -3.23 3.14 7.02
N ILE A 179 -3.13 1.81 7.01
CA ILE A 179 -3.39 0.97 8.19
C ILE A 179 -2.36 1.28 9.28
N PHE A 180 -1.07 1.34 8.93
CA PHE A 180 0.00 1.68 9.88
C PHE A 180 -0.24 3.05 10.55
N ARG A 181 -0.56 4.09 9.76
CA ARG A 181 -0.83 5.42 10.30
C ARG A 181 -2.11 5.44 11.13
N SER A 182 -3.14 4.69 10.74
CA SER A 182 -4.38 4.55 11.52
C SER A 182 -4.14 3.88 12.87
N LEU A 183 -3.12 3.02 12.99
CA LEU A 183 -2.74 2.37 14.25
C LEU A 183 -1.95 3.29 15.18
N TYR A 184 -1.01 4.09 14.65
CA TYR A 184 0.06 4.68 15.47
C TYR A 184 0.32 6.18 15.29
N GLU A 185 -0.28 6.84 14.30
CA GLU A 185 -0.04 8.28 14.11
C GLU A 185 -0.59 9.10 15.28
N GLU A 186 -1.74 8.70 15.85
CA GLU A 186 -2.32 9.35 17.02
C GLU A 186 -1.43 9.19 18.27
N GLU A 187 -0.88 8.00 18.49
CA GLU A 187 0.00 7.70 19.64
C GLU A 187 1.21 8.64 19.70
N ILE A 188 1.80 8.97 18.54
CA ILE A 188 3.09 9.66 18.46
C ILE A 188 2.95 11.14 18.09
N HIS A 189 1.93 11.51 17.32
CA HIS A 189 1.72 12.87 16.83
C HIS A 189 0.41 13.51 17.29
N GLY A 190 -0.46 12.76 17.99
CA GLY A 190 -1.77 13.28 18.44
C GLY A 190 -2.71 13.61 17.29
N LYS A 191 -2.50 13.00 16.12
CA LYS A 191 -3.28 13.24 14.90
C LYS A 191 -3.89 11.93 14.41
N ILE A 192 -5.19 11.99 14.15
CA ILE A 192 -5.93 10.90 13.50
C ILE A 192 -5.88 11.12 11.98
N PRO A 193 -5.43 10.13 11.18
CA PRO A 193 -5.47 10.22 9.72
C PRO A 193 -6.91 10.31 9.18
N ASP A 194 -7.11 11.10 8.13
CA ASP A 194 -8.39 11.14 7.40
C ASP A 194 -8.27 10.27 6.15
N VAL A 195 -8.46 8.96 6.35
CA VAL A 195 -8.30 7.95 5.30
C VAL A 195 -9.24 8.22 4.13
N ALA A 196 -10.50 8.54 4.38
CA ALA A 196 -11.46 8.84 3.32
C ALA A 196 -11.05 10.06 2.47
N ALA A 197 -10.54 11.13 3.09
CA ALA A 197 -10.04 12.29 2.35
C ALA A 197 -8.79 11.95 1.53
N GLU A 198 -7.88 11.16 2.07
CA GLU A 198 -6.66 10.72 1.37
C GLU A 198 -6.97 9.82 0.17
N LEU A 199 -7.88 8.85 0.33
CA LEU A 199 -8.38 8.01 -0.77
C LEU A 199 -9.07 8.85 -1.86
N THR A 200 -9.84 9.87 -1.46
CA THR A 200 -10.48 10.79 -2.42
C THR A 200 -9.44 11.59 -3.22
N ALA A 201 -8.37 12.02 -2.55
CA ALA A 201 -7.29 12.77 -3.18
C ALA A 201 -6.48 11.91 -4.16
N SER A 202 -6.22 10.63 -3.84
CA SER A 202 -5.46 9.72 -4.70
C SER A 202 -6.20 9.41 -6.02
N ILE A 203 -7.53 9.32 -6.00
CA ILE A 203 -8.32 9.17 -7.24
C ILE A 203 -8.22 10.44 -8.10
N SER A 204 -8.28 11.61 -7.47
CA SER A 204 -8.30 12.90 -8.17
C SER A 204 -6.97 13.24 -8.83
N SER A 205 -5.83 12.80 -8.27
CA SER A 205 -4.51 12.99 -8.88
C SER A 205 -4.30 12.12 -10.12
N SER A 206 -4.80 10.87 -10.11
CA SER A 206 -4.68 9.94 -11.23
C SER A 206 -5.58 10.30 -12.42
N LEU A 207 -6.79 10.81 -12.18
CA LEU A 207 -7.67 11.29 -13.26
C LEU A 207 -7.07 12.48 -14.02
N LYS A 208 -6.28 13.33 -13.36
CA LYS A 208 -5.51 14.39 -14.02
C LYS A 208 -4.41 13.81 -14.90
N TYR A 209 -3.70 12.77 -14.44
CA TYR A 209 -2.67 12.10 -15.24
C TYR A 209 -3.26 11.37 -16.46
N GLY A 210 -4.39 10.66 -16.31
CA GLY A 210 -5.10 10.00 -17.41
C GLY A 210 -5.61 11.00 -18.46
N ALA A 211 -6.14 12.16 -18.04
CA ALA A 211 -6.54 13.23 -18.96
C ALA A 211 -5.35 13.91 -19.65
N PHE A 212 -4.20 14.04 -18.99
CA PHE A 212 -2.96 14.54 -19.61
C PHE A 212 -2.41 13.55 -20.64
N VAL A 213 -2.45 12.25 -20.37
CA VAL A 213 -1.99 11.21 -21.29
C VAL A 213 -2.95 11.05 -22.48
N GLN A 214 -4.27 11.06 -22.27
CA GLN A 214 -5.25 11.00 -23.37
C GLN A 214 -5.21 12.25 -24.27
N ASN A 215 -4.91 13.43 -23.74
CA ASN A 215 -4.70 14.64 -24.55
C ASN A 215 -3.36 14.63 -25.31
N GLY A 216 -2.41 13.75 -24.95
CA GLY A 216 -1.12 13.57 -25.62
C GLY A 216 -1.07 12.41 -26.61
N THR A 217 -2.08 11.52 -26.65
CA THR A 217 -2.10 10.36 -27.56
C THR A 217 -3.45 10.23 -28.25
N ASN A 218 -3.63 10.97 -29.35
CA ASN A 218 -4.72 10.72 -30.28
C ASN A 218 -4.40 9.47 -31.12
N VAL A 219 -4.72 8.29 -30.59
CA VAL A 219 -4.75 7.03 -31.38
C VAL A 219 -6.20 6.68 -31.72
N LYS A 220 -6.92 7.61 -32.35
CA LYS A 220 -8.07 7.23 -33.18
C LYS A 220 -7.57 6.77 -34.54
N GLY A 221 -7.28 5.48 -34.66
CA GLY A 221 -7.11 4.85 -35.97
C GLY A 221 -6.25 3.61 -35.94
N LEU A 222 -6.76 2.49 -35.42
CA LEU A 222 -6.25 1.14 -35.78
C LEU A 222 -7.21 0.02 -35.33
N LEU A 223 -8.52 0.20 -35.53
CA LEU A 223 -9.48 -0.91 -35.50
C LEU A 223 -10.52 -0.72 -36.62
N ARG A 224 -10.06 -0.77 -37.88
CA ARG A 224 -10.91 -1.18 -39.00
C ARG A 224 -10.06 -1.94 -40.04
N LYS A 225 -10.52 -3.16 -40.31
CA LYS A 225 -10.18 -4.10 -41.39
C LYS A 225 -9.12 -5.16 -41.07
N SER A 226 -9.62 -6.35 -40.73
CA SER A 226 -9.29 -7.60 -41.44
C SER A 226 -10.30 -8.70 -41.06
N ILE A 227 -11.44 -8.73 -41.78
CA ILE A 227 -12.06 -9.93 -42.35
C ILE A 227 -12.29 -9.58 -43.82
#